data_AF-A0AAV2IKE7-F1
#
_entry.id   AF-A0AAV2IKE7-F1
#
_cell.length_a   1.000
_cell.length_b   1.000
_cell.length_c   1.000
_cell.angle_alpha   90.00
_cell.angle_beta   90.00
_cell.angle_gamma   90.00
#
_symmetry.space_group_name_H-M   'P 1'
#
loop_
_entity.id
_entity.type
_entity.pdbx_description
1 polymer ?
#
loop_
_entity_poly.entity_id
_entity_poly.type
_entity_poly.pdbx_seq_one_letter_code
_entity_poly.pdbx_strand_id
1 'polypeptide(L)'
;MQLVDLGCNLGVFTLYAAGMGRHVIAVDVLPSNLRLLQTSLTLNDLENQSYVIRRNTSDVYPKRNKDFGVDNVFIKDFNDAFSNKESLRETRQIKNRKTRVRKSRALLQLKTDHVTKREAISHKIPLPVKSGSEIADDKFRTGISANSNKTVIPDSHKRMETPASSWSNPRNMSSDAPPTETLRISQLVTIVQNAVYRDRTTRLGVHLQKDGNVGGSDVLREDSPLLDEQRKSQSLVLVDTICLDDLLPLVKAPSVYLKMDIEGSEPQALECAQKFFEKVRVRYVLMEWLFQLRAVGSLRPAAPAMIRFLTAKGLIPTRGTGVDVRGGAGDNRGVSVLDVNTWDKWPEVVLWMER
;
A
#
# COMPACT_ATOMS: atom_id res chain seq x y z
N MET A 1 -2.10 22.48 1.63
CA MET A 1 -1.44 21.21 1.98
C MET A 1 -1.52 20.28 0.79
N GLN A 2 -0.44 19.57 0.48
CA GLN A 2 -0.34 18.56 -0.59
C GLN A 2 -0.14 17.18 0.03
N LEU A 3 -0.67 16.14 -0.61
CA LEU A 3 -0.39 14.76 -0.23
C LEU A 3 0.85 14.26 -0.99
N VAL A 4 1.75 13.59 -0.29
CA VAL A 4 2.78 12.72 -0.88
C VAL A 4 2.44 11.30 -0.46
N ASP A 5 2.00 10.49 -1.41
CA ASP A 5 1.49 9.13 -1.20
C ASP A 5 2.53 8.12 -1.67
N LEU A 6 3.38 7.64 -0.75
CA LEU A 6 4.41 6.64 -1.04
C LEU A 6 3.83 5.23 -0.90
N GLY A 7 3.99 4.43 -1.96
CA GLY A 7 3.31 3.15 -2.12
C GLY A 7 1.81 3.37 -2.33
N CYS A 8 1.45 4.17 -3.34
CA CYS A 8 0.06 4.56 -3.55
C CYS A 8 -0.85 3.38 -3.95
N ASN A 9 -0.28 2.29 -4.47
CA ASN A 9 -0.98 1.09 -4.91
C ASN A 9 -2.13 1.43 -5.88
N LEU A 10 -3.38 1.16 -5.52
CA LEU A 10 -4.56 1.51 -6.31
C LEU A 10 -5.00 2.98 -6.16
N GLY A 11 -4.30 3.75 -5.34
CA GLY A 11 -4.50 5.19 -5.12
C GLY A 11 -5.68 5.55 -4.23
N VAL A 12 -6.02 4.74 -3.22
CA VAL A 12 -7.12 5.06 -2.29
C VAL A 12 -6.93 6.43 -1.63
N PHE A 13 -5.75 6.70 -1.09
CA PHE A 13 -5.42 8.01 -0.50
C PHE A 13 -5.27 9.08 -1.57
N THR A 14 -4.60 8.76 -2.68
CA THR A 14 -4.44 9.65 -3.83
C THR A 14 -5.77 10.19 -4.36
N LEU A 15 -6.72 9.31 -4.70
CA LEU A 15 -8.03 9.68 -5.24
C LEU A 15 -8.85 10.47 -4.23
N TYR A 16 -8.82 10.09 -2.95
CA TYR A 16 -9.50 10.83 -1.89
C TYR A 16 -8.96 12.26 -1.75
N ALA A 17 -7.64 12.43 -1.68
CA ALA A 17 -7.02 13.75 -1.58
C ALA A 17 -7.26 14.61 -2.84
N ALA A 18 -7.12 14.02 -4.03
CA ALA A 18 -7.39 14.70 -5.29
C ALA A 18 -8.87 15.14 -5.37
N GLY A 19 -9.81 14.26 -5.01
CA GLY A 19 -11.25 14.57 -4.98
C GLY A 19 -11.62 15.70 -4.01
N MET A 20 -10.79 15.96 -2.99
CA MET A 20 -10.89 17.14 -2.13
C MET A 20 -10.19 18.39 -2.68
N GLY A 21 -9.80 18.39 -3.96
CA GLY A 21 -9.11 19.51 -4.61
C GLY A 21 -7.66 19.70 -4.15
N ARG A 22 -7.01 18.66 -3.60
CA ARG A 22 -5.60 18.74 -3.17
C ARG A 22 -4.68 18.18 -4.24
N HIS A 23 -3.54 18.84 -4.44
CA HIS A 23 -2.46 18.24 -5.23
C HIS A 23 -1.91 16.99 -4.55
N VAL A 24 -1.52 16.01 -5.35
CA VAL A 24 -0.95 14.75 -4.89
C VAL A 24 0.29 14.40 -5.70
N ILE A 25 1.36 13.98 -5.03
CA ILE A 25 2.44 13.20 -5.65
C ILE A 25 2.19 11.74 -5.26
N ALA A 26 1.83 10.91 -6.23
CA ALA A 26 1.56 9.49 -6.04
C ALA A 26 2.77 8.69 -6.54
N VAL A 27 3.41 7.95 -5.64
CA VAL A 27 4.61 7.18 -5.94
C VAL A 27 4.32 5.70 -5.75
N ASP A 28 4.60 4.92 -6.77
CA ASP A 28 4.57 3.46 -6.66
C ASP A 28 5.71 2.85 -7.46
N VAL A 29 6.11 1.66 -7.03
CA VAL A 29 7.20 0.91 -7.64
C VAL A 29 6.71 0.05 -8.80
N LEU A 30 5.45 -0.37 -8.78
CA LEU A 30 4.90 -1.29 -9.78
C LEU A 30 4.13 -0.53 -10.87
N PRO A 31 4.56 -0.62 -12.14
CA PRO A 31 3.83 0.03 -13.23
C PRO A 31 2.40 -0.47 -13.40
N SER A 32 2.08 -1.70 -12.96
CA SER A 32 0.69 -2.20 -12.95
C SER A 32 -0.22 -1.41 -12.01
N ASN A 33 0.27 -1.06 -10.81
CA ASN A 33 -0.47 -0.25 -9.84
C ASN A 33 -0.73 1.15 -10.40
N LEU A 34 0.31 1.76 -10.99
CA LEU A 34 0.20 3.09 -11.58
C LEU A 34 -0.77 3.14 -12.77
N ARG A 35 -0.84 2.07 -13.58
CA ARG A 35 -1.86 1.97 -14.65
C ARG A 35 -3.27 1.90 -14.08
N LEU A 36 -3.49 1.14 -13.00
CA LEU A 36 -4.81 1.08 -12.33
C LEU A 36 -5.19 2.43 -11.72
N LEU A 37 -4.24 3.17 -11.16
CA LEU A 37 -4.44 4.54 -10.71
C LEU A 37 -4.80 5.48 -11.87
N GLN A 38 -4.07 5.42 -12.98
CA GLN A 38 -4.37 6.21 -14.18
C GLN A 38 -5.77 5.92 -14.74
N THR A 39 -6.19 4.66 -14.77
CA THR A 39 -7.56 4.28 -15.14
C THR A 39 -8.57 4.89 -14.17
N SER A 40 -8.31 4.80 -12.86
CA SER A 40 -9.21 5.36 -11.84
C SER A 40 -9.35 6.88 -11.98
N LEU A 41 -8.24 7.60 -12.21
CA LEU A 41 -8.27 9.05 -12.47
C LEU A 41 -9.07 9.39 -13.74
N THR A 42 -8.87 8.63 -14.81
CA THR A 42 -9.58 8.83 -16.08
C THR A 42 -11.08 8.62 -15.92
N LEU A 43 -11.50 7.56 -15.21
CA LEU A 43 -12.92 7.29 -14.96
C LEU A 43 -13.58 8.41 -14.16
N ASN A 44 -12.93 8.91 -13.11
CA ASN A 44 -13.45 10.02 -12.32
C ASN A 44 -13.54 11.32 -13.15
N ASP A 45 -12.60 11.57 -14.04
CA ASP A 45 -12.65 12.74 -14.93
C ASP A 45 -13.78 12.67 -15.96
N LEU A 46 -14.13 11.47 -16.43
CA LEU A 46 -15.25 11.27 -17.35
C LEU A 46 -16.61 11.42 -16.67
N GLU A 47 -16.71 11.05 -15.40
CA GLU A 47 -17.95 11.16 -14.61
C GLU A 47 -18.20 12.58 -14.06
N ASN A 48 -17.23 13.48 -14.17
CA ASN A 48 -17.27 14.86 -13.66
C ASN A 48 -18.24 15.84 -14.33
N GLN A 49 -19.27 15.37 -15.02
CA GLN A 49 -20.49 16.19 -15.20
C GLN A 49 -21.32 16.29 -13.91
N SER A 50 -21.06 15.45 -12.91
CA SER A 50 -21.54 15.65 -11.54
C SER A 50 -20.74 14.74 -10.61
N TYR A 51 -19.89 15.31 -9.74
CA TYR A 51 -19.20 14.53 -8.70
C TYR A 51 -20.21 13.82 -7.79
N VAL A 52 -20.51 12.57 -8.10
CA VAL A 52 -21.09 11.61 -7.18
C VAL A 52 -19.96 10.63 -6.92
N ILE A 53 -19.30 10.74 -5.77
CA ILE A 53 -18.47 9.64 -5.26
C ILE A 53 -19.42 8.46 -5.05
N ARG A 54 -19.58 7.61 -6.07
CA ARG A 54 -20.30 6.36 -5.92
C ARG A 54 -19.48 5.52 -4.95
N ARG A 55 -19.98 5.38 -3.72
CA ARG A 55 -19.57 4.27 -2.85
C ARG A 55 -19.79 3.02 -3.67
N ASN A 56 -18.70 2.36 -4.06
CA ASN A 56 -18.70 1.27 -5.00
C ASN A 56 -19.56 0.11 -4.45
N THR A 57 -20.81 0.02 -4.89
CA THR A 57 -21.67 -1.15 -4.66
C THR A 57 -21.33 -2.17 -5.73
N SER A 58 -20.49 -3.15 -5.36
CA SER A 58 -20.29 -4.52 -5.92
C SER A 58 -20.21 -4.80 -7.44
N ASP A 59 -20.58 -3.91 -8.34
CA ASP A 59 -20.97 -4.28 -9.70
C ASP A 59 -19.99 -3.77 -10.79
N VAL A 60 -19.00 -2.95 -10.41
CA VAL A 60 -18.00 -2.37 -11.35
C VAL A 60 -16.73 -3.21 -11.44
N TYR A 61 -16.48 -4.12 -10.49
CA TYR A 61 -15.39 -5.07 -10.61
C TYR A 61 -15.94 -6.39 -11.19
N PRO A 62 -15.49 -6.84 -12.38
CA PRO A 62 -15.83 -8.18 -12.84
C PRO A 62 -15.41 -9.17 -11.75
N LYS A 63 -16.30 -10.12 -11.44
CA LYS A 63 -16.03 -11.20 -10.47
C LYS A 63 -14.64 -11.76 -10.78
N ARG A 64 -13.73 -11.74 -9.78
CA ARG A 64 -12.41 -12.37 -9.86
C ARG A 64 -12.60 -13.85 -10.23
N ASN A 65 -12.46 -14.19 -11.50
CA ASN A 65 -12.22 -15.57 -11.88
C ASN A 65 -10.81 -15.93 -11.40
N LYS A 66 -10.70 -17.07 -10.72
CA LYS A 66 -9.43 -17.57 -10.13
C LYS A 66 -8.35 -17.91 -11.16
N ASP A 67 -8.64 -17.74 -12.44
CA ASP A 67 -7.72 -18.00 -13.54
C ASP A 67 -7.23 -16.68 -14.13
N PHE A 68 -6.39 -15.94 -13.37
CA PHE A 68 -5.42 -15.06 -14.02
C PHE A 68 -4.27 -15.92 -14.57
N GLY A 69 -4.61 -16.72 -15.59
CA GLY A 69 -3.60 -17.22 -16.50
C GLY A 69 -2.92 -16.00 -17.11
N VAL A 70 -1.61 -15.86 -16.87
CA VAL A 70 -0.77 -14.85 -17.52
C VAL A 70 -0.62 -15.23 -18.98
N ASP A 71 -1.70 -15.15 -19.73
CA ASP A 71 -1.66 -15.22 -21.18
C ASP A 71 -1.31 -13.82 -21.66
N ASN A 72 -0.20 -13.73 -22.39
CA ASN A 72 0.30 -12.55 -23.11
C ASN A 72 -0.69 -11.94 -24.13
N VAL A 73 -1.96 -12.35 -24.09
CA VAL A 73 -3.07 -11.86 -24.91
C VAL A 73 -3.60 -10.52 -24.37
N PHE A 74 -3.68 -10.35 -23.05
CA PHE A 74 -4.21 -9.10 -22.45
C PHE A 74 -3.30 -7.88 -22.65
N ILE A 75 -1.98 -8.09 -22.80
CA ILE A 75 -1.03 -7.04 -23.14
C ILE A 75 -1.14 -6.65 -24.62
N LYS A 76 -1.60 -7.56 -25.48
CA LYS A 76 -1.67 -7.35 -26.93
C LYS A 76 -2.91 -6.55 -27.32
N ASP A 77 -4.08 -6.93 -26.83
CA ASP A 77 -5.34 -6.23 -27.14
C ASP A 77 -5.36 -4.79 -26.61
N PHE A 78 -4.60 -4.52 -25.53
CA PHE A 78 -4.47 -3.19 -24.94
C PHE A 78 -3.43 -2.31 -25.65
N ASN A 79 -2.37 -2.90 -26.23
CA ASN A 79 -1.42 -2.17 -27.08
C ASN A 79 -2.02 -1.91 -28.48
N ASP A 80 -2.78 -2.85 -29.03
CA ASP A 80 -3.42 -2.71 -30.35
C ASP A 80 -4.49 -1.60 -30.39
N ALA A 81 -5.07 -1.23 -29.23
CA ALA A 81 -5.95 -0.08 -29.10
C ALA A 81 -5.22 1.29 -29.20
N PHE A 82 -3.89 1.31 -29.03
CA PHE A 82 -3.06 2.52 -29.09
C PHE A 82 -2.02 2.54 -30.21
N SER A 83 -1.78 1.41 -30.88
CA SER A 83 -0.94 1.34 -32.08
C SER A 83 -1.77 1.00 -33.30
N ASN A 84 -2.34 2.03 -33.95
CA ASN A 84 -2.73 1.87 -35.34
C ASN A 84 -2.58 3.17 -36.14
N LYS A 85 -1.42 3.31 -36.78
CA LYS A 85 -1.30 3.68 -38.19
C LYS A 85 -0.04 2.99 -38.71
N GLU A 86 -0.24 2.16 -39.75
CA GLU A 86 0.78 1.41 -40.52
C GLU A 86 1.37 0.14 -39.87
N SER A 87 0.77 -1.03 -40.13
CA SER A 87 1.49 -2.17 -40.77
C SER A 87 0.58 -3.39 -41.00
N LEU A 88 -0.33 -3.30 -41.96
CA LEU A 88 -0.93 -4.48 -42.59
C LEU A 88 -0.03 -4.92 -43.75
N ARG A 89 1.05 -5.68 -43.49
CA ARG A 89 1.76 -6.38 -44.58
C ARG A 89 2.57 -7.64 -44.25
N GLU A 90 2.71 -8.09 -43.00
CA GLU A 90 3.64 -9.19 -42.68
C GLU A 90 3.04 -10.52 -42.20
N THR A 91 1.74 -10.75 -42.33
CA THR A 91 1.10 -11.98 -41.77
C THR A 91 1.10 -13.20 -42.72
N ARG A 92 2.05 -13.32 -43.67
CA ARG A 92 2.14 -14.49 -44.57
C ARG A 92 3.32 -15.44 -44.35
N GLN A 93 4.30 -15.13 -43.50
CA GLN A 93 5.48 -16.01 -43.33
C GLN A 93 5.48 -16.92 -42.08
N ILE A 94 4.57 -16.73 -41.11
CA ILE A 94 4.65 -17.43 -39.81
C ILE A 94 4.03 -18.85 -39.82
N LYS A 95 3.23 -19.22 -40.83
CA LYS A 95 2.56 -20.53 -40.87
C LYS A 95 3.50 -21.74 -41.11
N ASN A 96 4.72 -21.53 -41.63
CA ASN A 96 5.62 -22.63 -41.97
C ASN A 96 6.58 -23.08 -40.85
N ARG A 97 6.58 -22.42 -39.68
CA ARG A 97 7.49 -22.76 -38.56
C ARG A 97 6.88 -23.73 -37.53
N LYS A 98 5.54 -23.91 -37.51
CA LYS A 98 4.83 -24.71 -36.50
C LYS A 98 4.90 -26.23 -36.72
N THR A 99 5.21 -26.70 -37.92
CA THR A 99 5.28 -28.14 -38.24
C THR A 99 6.59 -28.80 -37.82
N ARG A 100 7.66 -28.03 -37.56
CA ARG A 100 8.99 -28.59 -37.23
C ARG A 100 9.19 -28.89 -35.73
N VAL A 101 8.43 -28.24 -34.84
CA VAL A 101 8.57 -28.37 -33.37
C VAL A 101 7.80 -29.59 -32.81
N ARG A 102 6.79 -30.10 -33.52
CA ARG A 102 5.99 -31.25 -33.04
C ARG A 102 6.74 -32.58 -33.08
N LYS A 103 7.72 -32.77 -33.98
CA LYS A 103 8.51 -34.02 -34.05
C LYS A 103 9.57 -34.15 -32.95
N SER A 104 10.04 -33.04 -32.38
CA SER A 104 11.08 -33.05 -31.34
C SER A 104 10.55 -33.44 -29.95
N ARG A 105 9.26 -33.18 -29.69
CA ARG A 105 8.64 -33.42 -28.36
C ARG A 105 8.29 -34.90 -28.12
N ALA A 106 8.01 -35.66 -29.18
CA ALA A 106 7.72 -37.09 -29.09
C ALA A 106 8.95 -37.94 -28.71
N LEU A 107 10.17 -37.47 -29.03
CA LEU A 107 11.40 -38.22 -28.72
C LEU A 107 11.87 -38.07 -27.26
N LEU A 108 11.44 -37.02 -26.55
CA LEU A 108 11.83 -36.80 -25.15
C LEU A 108 10.96 -37.57 -24.15
N GLN A 109 9.72 -37.90 -24.51
CA GLN A 109 8.79 -38.64 -23.64
C GLN A 109 9.25 -40.11 -23.44
N LEU A 110 9.88 -40.73 -24.44
CA LEU A 110 10.36 -42.12 -24.36
C LEU A 110 11.57 -42.33 -23.42
N LYS A 111 12.28 -41.26 -23.02
CA LYS A 111 13.43 -41.35 -22.11
C LYS A 111 13.05 -41.25 -20.63
N THR A 112 11.89 -40.69 -20.31
CA THR A 112 11.47 -40.47 -18.91
C THR A 112 10.84 -41.70 -18.28
N ASP A 113 10.23 -42.59 -19.08
CA ASP A 113 9.58 -43.82 -18.59
C ASP A 113 10.57 -44.91 -18.14
N HIS A 114 11.87 -44.79 -18.45
CA HIS A 114 12.88 -45.76 -18.04
C HIS A 114 13.48 -45.50 -16.65
N VAL A 115 13.31 -44.30 -16.09
CA VAL A 115 13.94 -43.92 -14.79
C VAL A 115 13.04 -44.27 -13.61
N THR A 116 11.72 -44.17 -13.76
CA THR A 116 10.73 -44.44 -12.70
C THR A 116 10.56 -45.91 -12.33
N LYS A 117 11.15 -46.85 -13.07
CA LYS A 117 11.15 -48.29 -12.73
C LYS A 117 12.23 -48.72 -11.74
N ARG A 118 13.16 -47.84 -11.33
CA ARG A 118 14.28 -48.19 -10.43
C ARG A 118 14.08 -47.83 -8.96
N GLU A 119 13.07 -47.04 -8.59
CA GLU A 119 12.89 -46.56 -7.20
C GLU A 119 11.86 -47.34 -6.37
N ALA A 120 11.23 -48.38 -6.93
CA ALA A 120 10.21 -49.17 -6.22
C ALA A 120 10.75 -50.29 -5.31
N ILE A 121 12.05 -50.33 -5.02
CA ILE A 121 12.66 -51.37 -4.17
C ILE A 121 13.57 -50.72 -3.12
N SER A 122 12.99 -50.05 -2.13
CA SER A 122 13.63 -49.88 -0.82
C SER A 122 12.60 -49.46 0.22
N HIS A 123 12.72 -50.06 1.41
CA HIS A 123 12.05 -49.77 2.68
C HIS A 123 10.80 -50.60 3.03
N LYS A 124 11.09 -51.76 3.66
CA LYS A 124 10.27 -52.37 4.71
C LYS A 124 10.86 -52.00 6.09
N ILE A 125 9.97 -51.62 7.01
CA ILE A 125 10.18 -51.37 8.45
C ILE A 125 9.93 -52.70 9.22
N PRO A 126 10.45 -52.92 10.45
CA PRO A 126 9.62 -52.68 11.63
C PRO A 126 10.33 -52.09 12.88
N LEU A 127 9.51 -51.46 13.73
CA LEU A 127 9.78 -50.80 15.02
C LEU A 127 10.01 -51.79 16.18
N PRO A 128 10.53 -51.29 17.34
CA PRO A 128 10.02 -51.74 18.62
C PRO A 128 9.62 -50.60 19.59
N VAL A 129 8.99 -51.04 20.69
CA VAL A 129 7.94 -50.39 21.49
C VAL A 129 8.38 -50.19 22.96
N LYS A 130 7.96 -49.05 23.54
CA LYS A 130 7.64 -48.67 24.95
C LYS A 130 8.59 -48.91 26.14
N SER A 131 8.67 -47.87 26.98
CA SER A 131 8.25 -47.77 28.41
C SER A 131 8.76 -46.40 28.94
N GLY A 132 8.24 -45.66 29.93
CA GLY A 132 7.26 -45.80 31.02
C GLY A 132 7.61 -44.73 32.09
N SER A 133 6.73 -44.50 33.08
CA SER A 133 6.76 -43.54 34.24
C SER A 133 6.30 -42.10 33.93
N GLU A 134 5.17 -41.57 34.45
CA GLU A 134 4.64 -41.38 35.82
C GLU A 134 5.45 -40.41 36.71
N ILE A 135 4.84 -39.30 37.15
CA ILE A 135 4.52 -38.95 38.56
C ILE A 135 4.13 -37.45 38.72
N ALA A 136 3.06 -37.24 39.52
CA ALA A 136 2.68 -36.12 40.41
C ALA A 136 2.15 -34.76 39.89
N ASP A 137 0.85 -34.53 40.18
CA ASP A 137 0.29 -33.58 41.14
C ASP A 137 1.05 -32.26 41.44
N ASP A 138 0.37 -31.11 41.29
CA ASP A 138 -0.13 -30.39 42.47
C ASP A 138 -1.22 -29.35 42.13
N LYS A 139 -2.16 -29.20 43.08
CA LYS A 139 -3.28 -28.26 43.10
C LYS A 139 -2.82 -26.94 43.72
N PHE A 140 -3.30 -25.78 43.24
CA PHE A 140 -3.58 -24.67 44.17
C PHE A 140 -4.72 -23.76 43.71
N ARG A 141 -5.44 -23.32 44.74
CA ARG A 141 -6.77 -22.69 44.87
C ARG A 141 -6.79 -21.17 44.61
N THR A 142 -7.89 -20.72 43.99
CA THR A 142 -8.82 -19.60 44.33
C THR A 142 -8.37 -18.30 45.03
N GLY A 143 -8.91 -17.17 44.54
CA GLY A 143 -9.20 -15.93 45.30
C GLY A 143 -9.41 -14.71 44.39
N ILE A 144 -10.64 -14.35 43.99
CA ILE A 144 -11.51 -13.27 44.53
C ILE A 144 -10.79 -11.93 44.79
N SER A 145 -11.14 -10.87 44.03
CA SER A 145 -11.88 -9.71 44.59
C SER A 145 -12.19 -8.66 43.51
N ALA A 146 -13.46 -8.28 43.46
CA ALA A 146 -13.96 -7.08 42.82
C ALA A 146 -13.50 -5.82 43.55
N ASN A 147 -13.39 -4.70 42.84
CA ASN A 147 -13.73 -3.42 43.44
C ASN A 147 -14.24 -2.44 42.38
N SER A 148 -15.51 -2.08 42.54
CA SER A 148 -16.26 -1.09 41.80
C SER A 148 -16.21 0.24 42.54
N ASN A 149 -15.79 1.32 41.90
CA ASN A 149 -16.12 2.68 42.34
C ASN A 149 -16.70 3.45 41.16
N LYS A 150 -18.04 3.57 41.19
CA LYS A 150 -18.83 4.51 40.39
C LYS A 150 -18.77 5.87 41.07
N THR A 151 -18.34 6.89 40.35
CA THR A 151 -18.51 8.29 40.77
C THR A 151 -19.54 8.95 39.88
N VAL A 152 -20.60 9.41 40.51
CA VAL A 152 -21.73 10.14 39.95
C VAL A 152 -21.31 11.61 39.77
N ILE A 153 -21.50 12.19 38.58
CA ILE A 153 -21.42 13.64 38.37
C ILE A 153 -22.78 14.09 37.79
N PRO A 154 -23.40 15.14 38.36
CA PRO A 154 -24.73 15.58 37.97
C PRO A 154 -24.74 16.46 36.71
N ASP A 155 -25.72 16.16 35.86
CA ASP A 155 -26.20 16.95 34.74
C ASP A 155 -26.63 18.36 35.18
N SER A 156 -26.20 19.38 34.44
CA SER A 156 -26.81 20.71 34.49
C SER A 156 -27.02 21.26 33.08
N HIS A 157 -28.24 21.06 32.59
CA HIS A 157 -28.79 21.73 31.43
C HIS A 157 -28.84 23.25 31.65
N LYS A 158 -28.19 24.02 30.76
CA LYS A 158 -28.62 25.40 30.45
C LYS A 158 -28.70 25.56 28.93
N ARG A 159 -29.94 25.50 28.45
CA ARG A 159 -30.37 25.80 27.08
C ARG A 159 -30.41 27.33 26.94
N MET A 160 -29.47 27.92 26.22
CA MET A 160 -29.54 29.31 25.78
C MET A 160 -30.21 29.35 24.40
N GLU A 161 -31.38 29.97 24.35
CA GLU A 161 -32.08 30.32 23.11
C GLU A 161 -31.34 31.49 22.43
N THR A 162 -31.03 31.34 21.14
CA THR A 162 -30.55 32.43 20.29
C THR A 162 -31.72 32.99 19.47
N PRO A 163 -31.81 34.32 19.26
CA PRO A 163 -32.90 34.92 18.50
C PRO A 163 -32.72 34.72 17.00
N ALA A 164 -33.83 34.42 16.33
CA ALA A 164 -33.94 34.33 14.88
C ALA A 164 -33.61 35.68 14.22
N SER A 165 -32.44 35.76 13.55
CA SER A 165 -32.13 36.86 12.64
C SER A 165 -32.72 36.57 11.26
N SER A 166 -33.58 37.46 10.81
CA SER A 166 -34.22 37.50 9.49
C SER A 166 -33.19 37.46 8.36
N TRP A 167 -33.21 36.39 7.56
CA TRP A 167 -32.49 36.34 6.28
C TRP A 167 -33.36 36.99 5.20
N SER A 168 -32.98 38.18 4.77
CA SER A 168 -33.51 38.81 3.57
C SER A 168 -32.95 38.12 2.32
N ASN A 169 -33.85 37.67 1.43
CA ASN A 169 -33.53 37.07 0.13
C ASN A 169 -32.57 37.96 -0.70
N PRO A 170 -31.38 37.48 -1.09
CA PRO A 170 -30.61 38.14 -2.13
C PRO A 170 -31.25 37.88 -3.49
N ARG A 171 -31.54 39.00 -4.17
CA ARG A 171 -32.06 39.10 -5.52
C ARG A 171 -31.20 38.30 -6.52
N ASN A 172 -31.88 37.75 -7.53
CA ASN A 172 -31.34 37.27 -8.80
C ASN A 172 -30.17 38.16 -9.29
N MET A 173 -28.94 37.66 -9.13
CA MET A 173 -27.79 38.11 -9.92
C MET A 173 -27.71 37.22 -11.16
N SER A 174 -27.50 37.86 -12.32
CA SER A 174 -27.55 37.21 -13.63
C SER A 174 -26.48 36.12 -13.78
N SER A 175 -26.84 35.06 -14.49
CA SER A 175 -26.12 33.80 -14.61
C SER A 175 -25.08 33.77 -15.73
N ASP A 176 -24.44 34.90 -16.05
CA ASP A 176 -23.53 35.00 -17.20
C ASP A 176 -22.04 34.80 -16.85
N ALA A 177 -21.74 34.23 -15.68
CA ALA A 177 -20.38 33.78 -15.40
C ALA A 177 -20.04 32.62 -16.35
N PRO A 178 -18.95 32.69 -17.14
CA PRO A 178 -18.52 31.58 -17.97
C PRO A 178 -18.35 30.36 -17.06
N PRO A 179 -18.76 29.16 -17.49
CA PRO A 179 -18.64 27.96 -16.67
C PRO A 179 -17.17 27.83 -16.26
N THR A 180 -16.88 28.04 -14.97
CA THR A 180 -15.57 27.80 -14.41
C THR A 180 -15.22 26.37 -14.74
N GLU A 181 -14.21 26.18 -15.58
CA GLU A 181 -13.74 24.87 -16.00
C GLU A 181 -13.37 24.09 -14.72
N THR A 182 -14.24 23.16 -14.33
CA THR A 182 -14.04 22.37 -13.12
C THR A 182 -12.75 21.59 -13.31
N LEU A 183 -11.76 21.89 -12.47
CA LEU A 183 -10.46 21.24 -12.54
C LEU A 183 -10.63 19.72 -12.46
N ARG A 184 -10.03 19.00 -13.41
CA ARG A 184 -10.05 17.53 -13.44
C ARG A 184 -9.16 16.99 -12.34
N ILE A 185 -9.53 15.87 -11.70
CA ILE A 185 -8.68 15.33 -10.63
C ILE A 185 -7.38 14.77 -11.17
N SER A 186 -7.33 14.29 -12.42
CA SER A 186 -6.06 13.88 -13.03
C SER A 186 -5.03 15.01 -13.07
N GLN A 187 -5.48 16.27 -13.22
CA GLN A 187 -4.61 17.45 -13.24
C GLN A 187 -4.02 17.76 -11.85
N LEU A 188 -4.60 17.21 -10.78
CA LEU A 188 -4.12 17.36 -9.42
C LEU A 188 -3.04 16.33 -9.04
N VAL A 189 -2.94 15.23 -9.79
CA VAL A 189 -2.07 14.09 -9.44
C VAL A 189 -0.83 14.05 -10.33
N THR A 190 0.34 14.01 -9.71
CA THR A 190 1.62 13.72 -10.37
C THR A 190 2.03 12.30 -10.02
N ILE A 191 2.19 11.43 -11.02
CA ILE A 191 2.58 10.03 -10.83
C ILE A 191 4.09 9.89 -11.00
N VAL A 192 4.73 9.17 -10.09
CA VAL A 192 6.16 8.83 -10.13
C VAL A 192 6.33 7.31 -10.04
N GLN A 193 7.09 6.73 -10.97
CA GLN A 193 7.35 5.29 -11.01
C GLN A 193 8.77 4.97 -10.55
N ASN A 194 8.98 4.92 -9.24
CA ASN A 194 10.26 4.54 -8.65
C ASN A 194 10.03 3.96 -7.25
N ALA A 195 10.99 3.16 -6.78
CA ALA A 195 11.07 2.86 -5.35
C ALA A 195 11.71 4.05 -4.60
N VAL A 196 11.12 4.46 -3.47
CA VAL A 196 11.77 5.44 -2.58
C VAL A 196 12.64 4.70 -1.58
N TYR A 197 13.92 5.02 -1.53
CA TYR A 197 14.92 4.29 -0.75
C TYR A 197 16.05 5.20 -0.23
N ARG A 198 17.13 4.60 0.29
CA ARG A 198 18.26 5.33 0.91
C ARG A 198 19.23 5.97 -0.07
N ASP A 199 19.20 5.59 -1.35
CA ASP A 199 20.15 6.06 -2.36
C ASP A 199 19.56 5.93 -3.77
N ARG A 200 20.32 6.37 -4.79
CA ARG A 200 19.93 6.39 -6.22
C ARG A 200 20.64 5.32 -7.06
N THR A 201 21.39 4.44 -6.41
CA THR A 201 22.30 3.48 -7.05
C THR A 201 21.87 2.04 -6.83
N THR A 202 21.16 1.79 -5.73
CA THR A 202 20.55 0.52 -5.40
C THR A 202 19.41 0.26 -6.37
N ARG A 203 19.27 -0.99 -6.79
CA ARG A 203 18.05 -1.48 -7.44
C ARG A 203 17.35 -2.43 -6.49
N LEU A 204 16.03 -2.36 -6.47
CA LEU A 204 15.21 -3.26 -5.67
C LEU A 204 14.50 -4.24 -6.58
N GLY A 205 14.46 -5.50 -6.16
CA GLY A 205 13.61 -6.53 -6.71
C GLY A 205 12.29 -6.56 -5.95
N VAL A 206 11.19 -6.35 -6.65
CA VAL A 206 9.84 -6.48 -6.12
C VAL A 206 9.30 -7.84 -6.54
N HIS A 207 8.98 -8.67 -5.54
CA HIS A 207 8.40 -9.98 -5.76
C HIS A 207 6.88 -9.87 -5.90
N LEU A 208 6.36 -10.34 -7.03
CA LEU A 208 4.93 -10.43 -7.27
C LEU A 208 4.41 -11.76 -6.75
N GLN A 209 3.47 -11.72 -5.82
CA GLN A 209 2.83 -12.94 -5.30
C GLN A 209 2.05 -13.64 -6.41
N LYS A 210 2.09 -14.98 -6.42
CA LYS A 210 1.45 -15.80 -7.46
C LYS A 210 -0.08 -15.72 -7.44
N ASP A 211 -0.67 -15.34 -6.31
CA ASP A 211 -2.12 -15.18 -6.15
C ASP A 211 -2.64 -13.85 -6.75
N GLY A 212 -1.74 -13.03 -7.31
CA GLY A 212 -2.08 -11.72 -7.87
C GLY A 212 -2.32 -10.66 -6.80
N ASN A 213 -2.02 -10.93 -5.52
CA ASN A 213 -2.03 -9.90 -4.49
C ASN A 213 -0.77 -9.04 -4.61
N VAL A 214 -0.95 -7.86 -5.19
CA VAL A 214 0.14 -6.90 -5.44
C VAL A 214 0.42 -6.01 -4.23
N GLY A 215 -0.52 -5.90 -3.29
CA GLY A 215 -0.41 -5.05 -2.09
C GLY A 215 0.25 -5.72 -0.89
N GLY A 216 1.02 -6.79 -1.11
CA GLY A 216 1.85 -7.43 -0.09
C GLY A 216 3.15 -7.92 -0.72
N SER A 217 3.63 -7.18 -1.72
CA SER A 217 4.81 -7.55 -2.49
C SER A 217 6.05 -7.41 -1.63
N ASP A 218 6.85 -8.47 -1.55
CA ASP A 218 8.13 -8.40 -0.85
C ASP A 218 9.13 -7.56 -1.65
N VAL A 219 9.83 -6.67 -0.96
CA VAL A 219 10.89 -5.84 -1.54
C VAL A 219 12.24 -6.35 -1.06
N LEU A 220 13.07 -6.81 -1.99
CA LEU A 220 14.43 -7.29 -1.73
C LEU A 220 15.45 -6.42 -2.47
N ARG A 221 16.62 -6.19 -1.88
CA ARG A 221 17.73 -5.54 -2.60
C ARG A 221 18.29 -6.46 -3.66
N GLU A 222 18.66 -5.96 -4.84
CA GLU A 222 19.18 -6.77 -5.96
C GLU A 222 20.34 -7.71 -5.59
N ASP A 223 21.15 -7.33 -4.59
CA ASP A 223 22.30 -8.08 -4.07
C ASP A 223 21.96 -9.12 -2.99
N SER A 224 20.68 -9.27 -2.62
CA SER A 224 20.25 -10.21 -1.59
C SER A 224 20.39 -11.65 -2.08
N PRO A 225 21.00 -12.57 -1.29
CA PRO A 225 21.10 -13.98 -1.65
C PRO A 225 19.72 -14.68 -1.75
N LEU A 226 18.68 -14.08 -1.16
CA LEU A 226 17.31 -14.57 -1.26
C LEU A 226 16.68 -14.36 -2.65
N LEU A 227 17.29 -13.53 -3.50
CA LEU A 227 16.81 -13.29 -4.87
C LEU A 227 17.07 -14.45 -5.82
N ASP A 228 18.06 -15.29 -5.58
CA ASP A 228 18.41 -16.36 -6.54
C ASP A 228 17.29 -17.39 -6.68
N GLU A 229 16.50 -17.61 -5.62
CA GLU A 229 15.31 -18.44 -5.68
C GLU A 229 14.15 -17.74 -6.38
N GLN A 230 13.95 -16.44 -6.12
CA GLN A 230 12.87 -15.66 -6.72
C GLN A 230 13.11 -15.29 -8.20
N ARG A 231 14.37 -15.13 -8.63
CA ARG A 231 14.73 -14.96 -10.05
C ARG A 231 14.29 -16.18 -10.87
N LYS A 232 14.37 -17.38 -10.28
CA LYS A 232 13.93 -18.63 -10.95
C LYS A 232 12.41 -18.70 -11.11
N SER A 233 11.62 -18.04 -10.26
CA SER A 233 10.16 -18.03 -10.37
C SER A 233 9.61 -17.03 -11.39
N GLN A 234 10.46 -16.23 -12.05
CA GLN A 234 10.08 -15.19 -13.04
C GLN A 234 9.09 -14.13 -12.52
N SER A 235 8.85 -14.05 -11.21
CA SER A 235 7.91 -13.12 -10.59
C SER A 235 8.62 -11.95 -9.91
N LEU A 236 9.72 -11.49 -10.52
CA LEU A 236 10.57 -10.44 -9.98
C LEU A 236 10.63 -9.25 -10.94
N VAL A 237 10.31 -8.06 -10.44
CA VAL A 237 10.47 -6.80 -11.17
C VAL A 237 11.62 -6.02 -10.54
N LEU A 238 12.67 -5.76 -11.32
CA LEU A 238 13.75 -4.88 -10.88
C LEU A 238 13.39 -3.42 -11.15
N VAL A 239 13.58 -2.58 -10.14
CA VAL A 239 13.25 -1.16 -10.18
C VAL A 239 14.39 -0.29 -9.70
N ASP A 240 14.47 0.90 -10.27
CA ASP A 240 15.46 1.90 -9.87
C ASP A 240 14.94 2.69 -8.67
N THR A 241 15.84 3.01 -7.76
CA THR A 241 15.51 3.77 -6.56
C THR A 241 15.74 5.27 -6.75
N ILE A 242 14.92 6.06 -6.07
CA ILE A 242 15.12 7.49 -5.85
C ILE A 242 15.17 7.76 -4.35
N CYS A 243 15.69 8.93 -3.98
CA CYS A 243 15.58 9.45 -2.63
C CYS A 243 14.26 10.20 -2.45
N LEU A 244 13.78 10.31 -1.21
CA LEU A 244 12.64 11.19 -0.90
C LEU A 244 12.96 12.65 -1.23
N ASP A 245 14.23 13.06 -1.07
CA ASP A 245 14.75 14.35 -1.51
C ASP A 245 14.51 14.64 -3.01
N ASP A 246 14.44 13.62 -3.88
CA ASP A 246 14.24 13.82 -5.32
C ASP A 246 12.82 14.27 -5.68
N LEU A 247 11.87 14.15 -4.74
CA LEU A 247 10.49 14.63 -4.92
C LEU A 247 10.35 16.15 -4.71
N LEU A 248 11.38 16.82 -4.19
CA LEU A 248 11.36 18.26 -3.91
C LEU A 248 10.85 19.14 -5.06
N PRO A 249 11.27 18.95 -6.33
CA PRO A 249 10.80 19.77 -7.45
C PRO A 249 9.29 19.62 -7.74
N LEU A 250 8.66 18.57 -7.23
CA LEU A 250 7.24 18.26 -7.47
C LEU A 250 6.33 18.84 -6.38
N VAL A 251 6.89 19.34 -5.28
CA VAL A 251 6.12 19.92 -4.18
C VAL A 251 5.65 21.33 -4.56
N LYS A 252 4.32 21.49 -4.65
CA LYS A 252 3.63 22.72 -5.05
C LYS A 252 3.01 23.46 -3.87
N ALA A 253 2.87 22.82 -2.71
CA ALA A 253 2.22 23.40 -1.53
C ALA A 253 3.22 23.76 -0.41
N PRO A 254 2.90 24.76 0.44
CA PRO A 254 3.76 25.17 1.54
C PRO A 254 3.85 24.14 2.68
N SER A 255 3.00 23.10 2.67
CA SER A 255 3.00 22.03 3.65
C SER A 255 2.54 20.71 3.04
N VAL A 256 3.07 19.62 3.59
CA VAL A 256 2.82 18.26 3.11
C VAL A 256 2.22 17.38 4.21
N TYR A 257 1.27 16.55 3.81
CA TYR A 257 0.90 15.31 4.48
C TYR A 257 1.63 14.18 3.76
N LEU A 258 2.44 13.41 4.48
CA LEU A 258 3.21 12.30 3.92
C LEU A 258 2.56 10.97 4.34
N LYS A 259 2.22 10.11 3.39
CA LYS A 259 1.83 8.72 3.65
C LYS A 259 3.03 7.84 3.27
N MET A 260 3.48 7.00 4.19
CA MET A 260 4.59 6.05 4.00
C MET A 260 4.11 4.64 4.30
N ASP A 261 3.87 3.87 3.26
CA ASP A 261 3.62 2.42 3.36
C ASP A 261 4.23 1.83 2.09
N ILE A 262 5.50 1.47 2.24
CA ILE A 262 6.42 1.03 1.18
C ILE A 262 7.09 -0.29 1.60
N GLU A 263 6.28 -1.16 2.21
CA GLU A 263 6.59 -2.57 2.47
C GLU A 263 7.89 -2.76 3.27
N GLY A 264 8.07 -1.97 4.34
CA GLY A 264 9.21 -2.10 5.25
C GLY A 264 10.45 -1.30 4.83
N SER A 265 10.41 -0.59 3.70
CA SER A 265 11.49 0.27 3.23
C SER A 265 11.49 1.68 3.87
N GLU A 266 10.57 1.94 4.82
CA GLU A 266 10.44 3.24 5.49
C GLU A 266 11.74 3.71 6.17
N PRO A 267 12.49 2.88 6.92
CA PRO A 267 13.74 3.33 7.52
C PRO A 267 14.75 3.82 6.47
N GLN A 268 14.88 3.08 5.37
CA GLN A 268 15.83 3.39 4.31
C GLN A 268 15.41 4.64 3.53
N ALA A 269 14.12 4.81 3.25
CA ALA A 269 13.61 6.04 2.65
C ALA A 269 13.94 7.28 3.51
N LEU A 270 13.85 7.16 4.85
CA LEU A 270 14.19 8.26 5.77
C LEU A 270 15.69 8.59 5.80
N GLU A 271 16.58 7.64 5.50
CA GLU A 271 18.03 7.91 5.40
C GLU A 271 18.36 8.93 4.30
N CYS A 272 17.51 9.04 3.26
CA CYS A 272 17.67 9.99 2.16
C CYS A 272 16.51 10.99 2.06
N ALA A 273 16.06 11.49 3.22
CA ALA A 273 14.96 12.44 3.35
C ALA A 273 15.36 13.79 3.97
N GLN A 274 16.65 14.00 4.23
CA GLN A 274 17.11 15.16 5.01
C GLN A 274 16.71 16.49 4.34
N LYS A 275 16.98 16.66 3.04
CA LYS A 275 16.67 17.91 2.33
C LYS A 275 15.16 18.10 2.17
N PHE A 276 14.42 17.00 2.01
CA PHE A 276 12.96 17.03 1.95
C PHE A 276 12.38 17.65 3.21
N PHE A 277 12.75 17.13 4.40
CA PHE A 277 12.26 17.67 5.68
C PHE A 277 12.83 19.04 6.05
N GLU A 278 13.97 19.45 5.48
CA GLU A 278 14.51 20.81 5.66
C GLU A 278 13.78 21.85 4.82
N LYS A 279 13.41 21.51 3.57
CA LYS A 279 12.81 22.46 2.62
C LYS A 279 11.29 22.42 2.59
N VAL A 280 10.68 21.33 3.03
CA VAL A 280 9.24 21.12 3.03
C VAL A 280 8.74 21.01 4.45
N ARG A 281 7.74 21.81 4.80
CA ARG A 281 7.05 21.69 6.09
C ARG A 281 6.16 20.45 6.11
N VAL A 282 6.70 19.33 6.56
CA VAL A 282 5.96 18.08 6.74
C VAL A 282 5.15 18.17 8.03
N ARG A 283 3.82 18.32 7.93
CA ARG A 283 2.94 18.48 9.11
C ARG A 283 2.47 17.15 9.68
N TYR A 284 2.34 16.15 8.81
CA TYR A 284 1.83 14.84 9.16
C TYR A 284 2.62 13.76 8.43
N VAL A 285 2.93 12.67 9.11
CA VAL A 285 3.38 11.42 8.49
C VAL A 285 2.47 10.29 8.95
N LEU A 286 1.67 9.72 8.06
CA LEU A 286 0.97 8.47 8.29
C LEU A 286 1.85 7.33 7.84
N MET A 287 2.17 6.40 8.74
CA MET A 287 3.17 5.37 8.48
C MET A 287 2.67 4.00 8.90
N GLU A 288 2.87 3.00 8.05
CA GLU A 288 2.76 1.61 8.47
C GLU A 288 3.97 1.24 9.33
N TRP A 289 3.68 0.77 10.54
CA TRP A 289 4.64 0.39 11.58
C TRP A 289 4.76 -1.13 11.75
N LEU A 290 3.94 -1.91 11.04
CA LEU A 290 3.89 -3.37 11.13
C LEU A 290 5.26 -4.03 10.94
N PHE A 291 6.06 -3.57 9.97
CA PHE A 291 7.41 -4.10 9.74
C PHE A 291 8.36 -3.83 10.91
N GLN A 292 8.17 -2.72 11.63
CA GLN A 292 8.96 -2.40 12.82
C GLN A 292 8.59 -3.32 13.98
N LEU A 293 7.29 -3.62 14.14
CA LEU A 293 6.82 -4.58 15.15
C LEU A 293 7.34 -6.00 14.87
N ARG A 294 7.38 -6.43 13.61
CA ARG A 294 7.96 -7.72 13.21
C ARG A 294 9.47 -7.81 13.47
N ALA A 295 10.16 -6.67 13.53
CA ALA A 295 11.60 -6.60 13.81
C ALA A 295 11.93 -6.53 15.32
N VAL A 296 10.94 -6.60 16.22
CA VAL A 296 11.19 -6.65 17.67
C VAL A 296 12.00 -7.90 18.01
N GLY A 297 13.06 -7.71 18.80
CA GLY A 297 14.02 -8.78 19.13
C GLY A 297 15.13 -8.98 18.10
N SER A 298 15.10 -8.29 16.96
CA SER A 298 16.26 -8.25 16.05
C SER A 298 17.47 -7.58 16.71
N LEU A 299 18.69 -7.97 16.31
CA LEU A 299 19.93 -7.41 16.87
C LEU A 299 20.08 -5.90 16.64
N ARG A 300 19.44 -5.37 15.59
CA ARG A 300 19.52 -3.96 15.18
C ARG A 300 18.17 -3.49 14.60
N PRO A 301 17.17 -3.23 15.46
CA PRO A 301 15.87 -2.74 14.99
C PRO A 301 16.02 -1.33 14.41
N ALA A 302 15.29 -1.05 13.32
CA ALA A 302 15.37 0.24 12.65
C ALA A 302 14.52 1.33 13.33
N ALA A 303 13.45 0.93 14.02
CA ALA A 303 12.53 1.83 14.73
C ALA A 303 13.21 2.92 15.58
N PRO A 304 14.18 2.63 16.48
CA PRO A 304 14.83 3.68 17.26
C PRO A 304 15.49 4.78 16.41
N ALA A 305 16.07 4.44 15.26
CA ALA A 305 16.67 5.42 14.36
C ALA A 305 15.61 6.29 13.68
N MET A 306 14.50 5.69 13.23
CA MET A 306 13.37 6.41 12.65
C MET A 306 12.72 7.37 13.66
N ILE A 307 12.48 6.90 14.89
CA ILE A 307 11.90 7.71 15.96
C ILE A 307 12.79 8.93 16.25
N ARG A 308 14.11 8.72 16.35
CA ARG A 308 15.07 9.84 16.53
C ARG A 308 15.02 10.81 15.36
N PHE A 309 15.01 10.33 14.12
CA PHE A 309 14.92 11.19 12.94
C PHE A 309 13.66 12.04 12.96
N LEU A 310 12.48 11.43 13.09
CA LEU A 310 11.19 12.14 13.04
C LEU A 310 11.03 13.10 14.24
N THR A 311 11.46 12.70 15.44
CA THR A 311 11.42 13.57 16.62
C THR A 311 12.38 14.77 16.45
N ALA A 312 13.55 14.56 15.87
CA ALA A 312 14.49 15.66 15.55
C ALA A 312 13.92 16.63 14.49
N LYS A 313 12.95 16.19 13.69
CA LYS A 313 12.18 17.05 12.77
C LYS A 313 10.94 17.68 13.41
N GLY A 314 10.79 17.58 14.74
CA GLY A 314 9.68 18.19 15.47
C GLY A 314 8.36 17.42 15.39
N LEU A 315 8.39 16.16 14.95
CA LEU A 315 7.20 15.30 14.90
C LEU A 315 7.05 14.49 16.19
N ILE A 316 5.80 14.25 16.61
CA ILE A 316 5.44 13.37 17.71
C ILE A 316 4.61 12.18 17.22
N PRO A 317 4.91 10.96 17.68
CA PRO A 317 4.11 9.79 17.34
C PRO A 317 2.79 9.82 18.11
N THR A 318 1.71 9.53 17.42
CA THR A 318 0.37 9.50 17.99
C THR A 318 -0.41 8.28 17.51
N ARG A 319 -1.42 7.90 18.29
CA ARG A 319 -2.45 6.94 17.89
C ARG A 319 -3.82 7.60 17.97
N GLY A 320 -4.77 6.99 17.25
CA GLY A 320 -6.14 7.48 17.14
C GLY A 320 -6.33 8.24 15.83
N THR A 321 -7.29 7.81 15.04
CA THR A 321 -7.58 8.36 13.70
C THR A 321 -8.46 9.60 13.74
N GLY A 322 -8.85 10.07 14.92
CA GLY A 322 -9.90 11.08 15.06
C GLY A 322 -11.27 10.66 14.50
N VAL A 323 -11.40 9.46 13.92
CA VAL A 323 -12.61 8.97 13.26
C VAL A 323 -12.76 7.47 13.53
N ASP A 324 -13.59 7.14 14.51
CA ASP A 324 -14.23 5.83 14.54
C ASP A 324 -15.19 5.76 13.35
N VAL A 325 -14.98 4.80 12.45
CA VAL A 325 -15.83 4.57 11.26
C VAL A 325 -17.27 4.18 11.68
N ARG A 326 -17.54 3.96 12.97
CA ARG A 326 -18.85 3.62 13.53
C ARG A 326 -19.58 4.75 14.24
N GLY A 327 -19.21 6.02 14.03
CA GLY A 327 -20.09 7.16 14.35
C GLY A 327 -20.54 7.30 15.82
N GLY A 328 -19.88 6.63 16.76
CA GLY A 328 -20.21 6.69 18.19
C GLY A 328 -19.61 7.95 18.82
N ALA A 329 -20.45 8.92 19.13
CA ALA A 329 -20.07 10.06 19.95
C ALA A 329 -19.82 9.60 21.41
N GLY A 330 -18.59 9.20 21.73
CA GLY A 330 -18.14 8.93 23.10
C GLY A 330 -16.91 9.76 23.46
N ASP A 331 -16.86 10.27 24.69
CA ASP A 331 -16.05 11.41 25.17
C ASP A 331 -14.53 11.18 25.36
N ASN A 332 -13.89 10.32 24.57
CA ASN A 332 -12.42 10.19 24.55
C ASN A 332 -11.88 10.07 23.11
N ARG A 333 -12.35 10.94 22.21
CA ARG A 333 -11.88 11.08 20.81
C ARG A 333 -10.49 11.74 20.70
N GLY A 334 -9.58 11.38 21.59
CA GLY A 334 -8.27 12.00 21.71
C GLY A 334 -7.25 11.33 20.81
N VAL A 335 -6.59 12.12 19.96
CA VAL A 335 -5.24 11.78 19.51
C VAL A 335 -4.37 11.65 20.76
N SER A 336 -3.83 10.47 21.03
CA SER A 336 -2.96 10.25 22.19
C SER A 336 -1.51 10.13 21.74
N VAL A 337 -0.62 10.90 22.35
CA VAL A 337 0.83 10.80 22.13
C VAL A 337 1.33 9.44 22.61
N LEU A 338 2.13 8.78 21.78
CA LEU A 338 2.75 7.50 22.08
C LEU A 338 4.09 7.72 22.79
N ASP A 339 4.40 6.90 23.80
CA ASP A 339 5.72 6.89 24.43
C ASP A 339 6.75 6.27 23.48
N VAL A 340 7.79 7.03 23.17
CA VAL A 340 8.91 6.65 22.29
C VAL A 340 9.70 5.45 22.82
N ASN A 341 9.64 5.16 24.13
CA ASN A 341 10.32 4.04 24.75
C ASN A 341 9.54 2.72 24.65
N THR A 342 8.28 2.76 24.21
CA THR A 342 7.41 1.58 24.09
C THR A 342 6.97 1.34 22.64
N TRP A 343 7.86 1.63 21.69
CA TRP A 343 7.57 1.54 20.25
C TRP A 343 7.24 0.14 19.76
N ASP A 344 7.67 -0.88 20.50
CA ASP A 344 7.37 -2.30 20.32
C ASP A 344 5.90 -2.65 20.61
N LYS A 345 5.15 -1.71 21.22
CA LYS A 345 3.73 -1.86 21.59
C LYS A 345 2.82 -0.87 20.86
N TRP A 346 3.37 -0.12 19.90
CA TRP A 346 2.61 0.83 19.11
C TRP A 346 1.60 0.12 18.18
N PRO A 347 0.55 0.81 17.73
CA PRO A 347 -0.33 0.27 16.70
C PRO A 347 0.42 0.05 15.38
N GLU A 348 -0.14 -0.80 14.51
CA GLU A 348 0.39 -1.07 13.17
C GLU A 348 0.41 0.15 12.26
N VAL A 349 -0.41 1.16 12.55
CA VAL A 349 -0.41 2.44 11.82
C VAL A 349 -0.20 3.56 12.82
N VAL A 350 0.85 4.35 12.60
CA VAL A 350 1.25 5.46 13.46
C VAL A 350 1.07 6.76 12.70
N LEU A 351 0.42 7.73 13.34
CA LEU A 351 0.33 9.10 12.82
C LEU A 351 1.36 9.95 13.56
N TRP A 352 2.34 10.47 12.84
CA TRP A 352 3.28 11.46 13.32
C TRP A 352 2.74 12.86 13.03
N MET A 353 2.74 13.72 14.04
CA MET A 353 2.20 15.09 13.94
C MET A 353 3.28 16.11 14.31
N GLU A 354 3.34 17.20 13.57
CA GLU A 354 4.15 18.38 13.94
C GLU A 354 3.70 18.91 15.31
N ARG A 355 4.66 19.12 16.23
CA ARG A 355 4.43 19.67 17.58
C ARG A 355 3.86 21.08 17.57
#